data_AF-A0AAC8Q902-F1
#
_entry.id   AF-A0AAC8Q902-F1
#
_cell.length_a   1.000
_cell.length_b   1.000
_cell.length_c   1.000
_cell.angle_alpha   90.00
_cell.angle_beta   90.00
_cell.angle_gamma   90.00
#
_symmetry.space_group_name_H-M   'P 1'
#
loop_
_entity.id
_entity.type
_entity.pdbx_description
1 polymer ?
#
loop_
_entity_poly.entity_id
_entity_poly.type
_entity_poly.pdbx_seq_one_letter_code
_entity_poly.pdbx_strand_id
1 'polypeptide(L)'
;MAAETKPEQNKELSEIRKEVIEARNLVIKTDSLLKNLHAEVKAIGKRHEDLQKRQWISSGVAYAIFAALCVAGAVLVSSAKSSGATAERERLEKTVTELTTQLDKQRTELTATQTAQRQAAEVFRLMTTLPGDERLKGVDELVKLDTSKLTQLERQALTDKAAQLRREIGDSAFERGKAAFRRNDMKTAIDEISRFVAMNPPADQLLETSFFLGIAYNMERKHEQAVPQLTRYIESDRKAKNRDYAMLLLAQSLQETNQLEKAAQMVNDGVTQHPASEYIPQFRGRLATVRRLMSGGTAAAPAPAAVPAGGTAAPAPAAQPAAAPAPAPAQ
;
A
#
# COMPACT_ATOMS: atom_id res chain seq x y z
N MET A 1 80.21 -100.58 120.50
CA MET A 1 79.08 -99.63 120.52
C MET A 1 79.09 -98.93 119.17
N ALA A 2 78.34 -99.48 118.20
CA ALA A 2 77.01 -99.03 117.73
C ALA A 2 77.16 -97.80 116.78
N ALA A 3 77.11 -97.95 115.45
CA ALA A 3 75.98 -98.23 114.53
C ALA A 3 74.95 -97.08 114.43
N GLU A 4 74.58 -96.71 113.18
CA GLU A 4 73.56 -95.72 112.71
C GLU A 4 73.99 -94.27 112.37
N THR A 5 74.52 -94.00 111.16
CA THR A 5 74.61 -92.62 110.57
C THR A 5 74.68 -92.59 109.02
N LYS A 6 74.00 -93.48 108.27
CA LYS A 6 74.08 -93.52 106.78
C LYS A 6 72.81 -93.31 105.93
N PRO A 7 71.55 -93.31 106.42
CA PRO A 7 70.38 -93.18 105.54
C PRO A 7 69.86 -91.74 105.28
N GLU A 8 70.13 -90.75 106.15
CA GLU A 8 69.55 -89.39 106.05
C GLU A 8 70.17 -88.54 104.92
N GLN A 9 71.50 -88.59 104.73
CA GLN A 9 72.21 -87.74 103.75
C GLN A 9 71.85 -88.03 102.27
N ASN A 10 71.39 -89.25 101.96
CA ASN A 10 71.02 -89.61 100.58
C ASN A 10 69.63 -89.08 100.18
N LYS A 11 68.74 -88.81 101.14
CA LYS A 11 67.41 -88.22 100.86
C LYS A 11 67.53 -86.76 100.45
N GLU A 12 68.32 -85.97 101.20
CA GLU A 12 68.53 -84.54 100.92
C GLU A 12 69.15 -84.31 99.53
N LEU A 13 70.13 -85.13 99.13
CA LEU A 13 70.73 -85.04 97.79
C LEU A 13 69.75 -85.37 96.66
N SER A 14 68.74 -86.21 96.91
CA SER A 14 67.72 -86.56 95.93
C SER A 14 66.67 -85.46 95.75
N GLU A 15 66.30 -84.76 96.83
CA GLU A 15 65.39 -83.62 96.80
C GLU A 15 66.01 -82.42 96.09
N ILE A 16 67.27 -82.09 96.38
CA ILE A 16 68.00 -81.01 95.69
C ILE A 16 68.06 -81.28 94.17
N ARG A 17 68.33 -82.52 93.74
CA ARG A 17 68.33 -82.85 92.31
C ARG A 17 66.95 -82.67 91.68
N LYS A 18 65.88 -83.01 92.40
CA LYS A 18 64.51 -82.85 91.93
C LYS A 18 64.13 -81.37 91.80
N GLU A 19 64.47 -80.55 92.79
CA GLU A 19 64.28 -79.09 92.74
C GLU A 19 65.06 -78.43 91.60
N VAL A 20 66.30 -78.86 91.35
CA VAL A 20 67.11 -78.34 90.22
C VAL A 20 66.48 -78.69 88.87
N ILE A 21 65.93 -79.90 88.72
CA ILE A 21 65.22 -80.31 87.50
C ILE A 21 63.93 -79.50 87.33
N GLU A 22 63.19 -79.28 88.40
CA GLU A 22 61.93 -78.53 88.39
C GLU A 22 62.18 -77.04 88.09
N ALA A 23 63.20 -76.44 88.70
CA ALA A 23 63.66 -75.08 88.41
C ALA A 23 64.10 -74.93 86.94
N ARG A 24 64.86 -75.89 86.40
CA ARG A 24 65.26 -75.88 84.99
C ARG A 24 64.06 -75.98 84.05
N ASN A 25 63.08 -76.81 84.38
CA ASN A 25 61.87 -76.96 83.58
C ASN A 25 61.02 -75.68 83.61
N LEU A 26 60.97 -75.00 84.77
CA LEU A 26 60.31 -73.73 84.92
C LEU A 26 60.99 -72.63 84.08
N VAL A 27 62.33 -72.58 84.09
CA VAL A 27 63.14 -71.67 83.24
C VAL A 27 62.89 -71.89 81.75
N ILE A 28 62.81 -73.16 81.30
CA ILE A 28 62.51 -73.46 79.89
C ILE A 28 61.10 -72.98 79.51
N LYS A 29 60.12 -73.12 80.40
CA LYS A 29 58.78 -72.58 80.19
C LYS A 29 58.78 -71.05 80.13
N THR A 30 59.51 -70.37 81.01
CA THR A 30 59.61 -68.90 80.95
C THR A 30 60.30 -68.42 79.68
N ASP A 31 61.37 -69.10 79.22
CA ASP A 31 62.04 -68.77 77.96
C ASP A 31 61.13 -69.00 76.73
N SER A 32 60.36 -70.08 76.74
CA SER A 32 59.37 -70.35 75.69
C SER A 32 58.26 -69.30 75.65
N LEU A 33 57.71 -68.93 76.82
CA LEU A 33 56.71 -67.88 76.95
C LEU A 33 57.26 -66.50 76.53
N LEU A 34 58.51 -66.18 76.88
CA LEU A 34 59.17 -64.93 76.47
C LEU A 34 59.36 -64.85 74.96
N LYS A 35 59.79 -65.94 74.32
CA LYS A 35 59.93 -66.01 72.86
C LYS A 35 58.59 -65.87 72.16
N ASN A 36 57.54 -66.49 72.69
CA ASN A 36 56.21 -66.39 72.12
C ASN A 36 55.63 -64.98 72.28
N LEU A 37 55.80 -64.38 73.47
CA LEU A 37 55.41 -62.99 73.74
C LEU A 37 56.16 -62.02 72.80
N HIS A 38 57.46 -62.23 72.59
CA HIS A 38 58.26 -61.40 71.68
C HIS A 38 57.76 -61.50 70.23
N ALA A 39 57.37 -62.70 69.78
CA ALA A 39 56.79 -62.91 68.47
C ALA A 39 55.42 -62.22 68.33
N GLU A 40 54.57 -62.30 69.37
CA GLU A 40 53.27 -61.62 69.39
C GLU A 40 53.41 -60.09 69.41
N VAL A 41 54.31 -59.55 70.23
CA VAL A 41 54.60 -58.09 70.27
C VAL A 41 55.08 -57.60 68.90
N LYS A 42 55.95 -58.36 68.24
CA LYS A 42 56.42 -58.03 66.89
C LYS A 42 55.29 -58.12 65.85
N ALA A 43 54.41 -59.11 65.95
CA ALA A 43 53.25 -59.24 65.07
C ALA A 43 52.24 -58.10 65.26
N ILE A 44 52.00 -57.68 66.51
CA ILE A 44 51.14 -56.54 66.85
C ILE A 44 51.74 -55.24 66.30
N GLY A 45 53.04 -55.02 66.49
CA GLY A 45 53.75 -53.86 65.92
C GLY A 45 53.62 -53.79 64.40
N LYS A 46 53.82 -54.91 63.71
CA LYS A 46 53.70 -54.98 62.24
C LYS A 46 52.27 -54.73 61.76
N ARG A 47 51.26 -55.22 62.48
CA ARG A 47 49.83 -54.95 62.17
C ARG A 47 49.46 -53.48 62.39
N HIS A 48 49.98 -52.83 63.43
CA HIS A 48 49.76 -51.40 63.65
C HIS A 48 50.41 -50.54 62.56
N GLU A 49 51.61 -50.89 62.11
CA GLU A 49 52.31 -50.17 61.03
C GLU A 49 51.59 -50.31 59.68
N ASP A 50 51.08 -51.51 59.36
CA ASP A 50 50.29 -51.73 58.14
C ASP A 50 48.94 -50.99 58.17
N LEU A 51 48.28 -50.92 59.33
CA LEU A 51 47.05 -50.13 59.49
C LEU A 51 47.32 -48.63 59.36
N GLN A 52 48.39 -48.11 59.96
CA GLN A 52 48.77 -46.71 59.82
C GLN A 52 49.14 -46.36 58.38
N LYS A 53 49.93 -47.20 57.69
CA LYS A 53 50.27 -46.99 56.28
C LYS A 53 49.02 -47.01 55.40
N ARG A 54 48.09 -47.95 55.62
CA ARG A 54 46.81 -48.00 54.88
C ARG A 54 45.91 -46.81 55.21
N GLN A 55 45.86 -46.34 56.45
CA GLN A 55 45.09 -45.14 56.84
C GLN A 55 45.68 -43.85 56.27
N TRP A 56 47.01 -43.72 56.23
CA TRP A 56 47.67 -42.56 55.64
C TRP A 56 47.50 -42.51 54.12
N ILE A 57 47.62 -43.65 53.43
CA ILE A 57 47.39 -43.72 51.99
C ILE A 57 45.91 -43.46 51.66
N SER A 58 44.97 -44.03 52.42
CA SER A 58 43.53 -43.81 52.17
C SER A 58 43.07 -42.39 52.49
N SER A 59 43.60 -41.73 53.52
CA SER A 59 43.29 -40.33 53.83
C SER A 59 43.87 -39.37 52.81
N GLY A 60 45.10 -39.59 52.32
CA GLY A 60 45.69 -38.80 51.23
C GLY A 60 44.87 -38.87 49.95
N VAL A 61 44.41 -40.07 49.58
CA VAL A 61 43.51 -40.27 48.43
C VAL A 61 42.15 -39.60 48.65
N ALA A 62 41.59 -39.68 49.86
CA ALA A 62 40.32 -39.03 50.18
C ALA A 62 40.39 -37.49 50.05
N TYR A 63 41.47 -36.87 50.54
CA TYR A 63 41.67 -35.42 50.38
C TYR A 63 41.89 -35.02 48.91
N ALA A 64 42.61 -35.83 48.13
CA ALA A 64 42.80 -35.59 46.70
C ALA A 64 41.47 -35.65 45.93
N ILE A 65 40.62 -36.64 46.22
CA ILE A 65 39.29 -36.76 45.63
C ILE A 65 38.40 -35.59 46.05
N PHE A 66 38.44 -35.20 47.32
CA PHE A 66 37.68 -34.06 47.83
C PHE A 66 38.10 -32.74 47.17
N ALA A 67 39.41 -32.49 47.05
CA ALA A 67 39.93 -31.32 46.34
C ALA A 67 39.51 -31.32 44.87
N ALA A 68 39.58 -32.46 44.18
CA ALA A 68 39.12 -32.60 42.80
C ALA A 68 37.62 -32.31 42.67
N LEU A 69 36.78 -32.78 43.60
CA LEU A 69 35.36 -32.48 43.63
C LEU A 69 35.07 -31.00 43.88
N CYS A 70 35.79 -30.34 44.78
CA CYS A 70 35.66 -28.91 45.02
C CYS A 70 36.01 -28.07 43.78
N VAL A 71 37.11 -28.42 43.10
CA VAL A 71 37.53 -27.75 41.86
C VAL A 71 36.51 -28.00 40.74
N ALA A 72 36.05 -29.24 40.57
CA ALA A 72 35.04 -29.59 39.57
C ALA A 72 33.71 -28.85 39.83
N GLY A 73 33.28 -28.76 41.10
CA GLY A 73 32.10 -28.01 41.51
C GLY A 73 32.23 -26.51 41.23
N ALA A 74 33.38 -25.91 41.52
CA ALA A 74 33.64 -24.49 41.23
C ALA A 74 33.62 -24.20 39.72
N VAL A 75 34.20 -25.07 38.90
CA VAL A 75 34.19 -24.95 37.43
C VAL A 75 32.76 -25.06 36.89
N LEU A 76 31.95 -26.01 37.39
CA LEU A 76 30.55 -26.17 37.00
C LEU A 76 29.69 -24.95 37.35
N VAL A 77 29.86 -24.37 38.55
CA VAL A 77 29.10 -23.19 38.95
C VAL A 77 29.52 -21.95 38.14
N SER A 78 30.82 -21.79 37.88
CA SER A 78 31.33 -20.67 37.08
C SER A 78 30.90 -20.77 35.61
N SER A 79 30.90 -21.98 35.04
CA SER A 79 30.46 -22.20 33.66
C SER A 79 28.94 -22.07 33.50
N ALA A 80 28.15 -22.45 34.51
CA ALA A 80 26.70 -22.23 34.53
C ALA A 80 26.33 -20.73 34.67
N LYS A 81 27.07 -19.98 35.49
CA LYS A 81 26.87 -18.53 35.60
C LYS A 81 27.31 -17.78 34.35
N SER A 82 28.42 -18.18 33.72
CA SER A 82 28.87 -17.57 32.47
C SER A 82 27.90 -17.87 31.33
N SER A 83 27.37 -19.11 31.23
CA SER A 83 26.40 -19.47 30.20
C SER A 83 25.07 -18.71 30.34
N GLY A 84 24.60 -18.52 31.58
CA GLY A 84 23.43 -17.68 31.88
C GLY A 84 23.66 -16.21 31.49
N ALA A 85 24.80 -15.64 31.90
CA ALA A 85 25.15 -14.25 31.55
C ALA A 85 25.35 -14.04 30.04
N THR A 86 25.93 -15.01 29.32
CA THR A 86 26.04 -14.94 27.85
C THR A 86 24.68 -15.08 27.18
N ALA A 87 23.78 -15.93 27.69
CA ALA A 87 22.43 -16.08 27.14
C ALA A 87 21.57 -14.82 27.36
N GLU A 88 21.70 -14.16 28.50
CA GLU A 88 21.05 -12.86 28.75
C GLU A 88 21.61 -11.77 27.84
N ARG A 89 22.95 -11.72 27.65
CA ARG A 89 23.55 -10.78 26.69
C ARG A 89 23.07 -11.02 25.27
N GLU A 90 23.04 -12.26 24.80
CA GLU A 90 22.55 -12.59 23.46
C GLU A 90 21.08 -12.22 23.28
N ARG A 91 20.24 -12.42 24.31
CA ARG A 91 18.83 -11.97 24.30
C ARG A 91 18.73 -10.45 24.27
N LEU A 92 19.51 -9.75 25.09
CA LEU A 92 19.52 -8.29 25.12
C LEU A 92 20.00 -7.71 23.79
N GLU A 93 21.07 -8.26 23.22
CA GLU A 93 21.57 -7.88 21.89
C GLU A 93 20.48 -8.09 20.82
N LYS A 94 19.79 -9.25 20.82
CA LYS A 94 18.64 -9.48 19.93
C LYS A 94 17.53 -8.45 20.13
N THR A 95 17.17 -8.11 21.37
CA THR A 95 16.15 -7.08 21.63
C THR A 95 16.59 -5.70 21.17
N VAL A 96 17.85 -5.33 21.35
CA VAL A 96 18.38 -4.05 20.86
C VAL A 96 18.36 -4.02 19.33
N THR A 97 18.76 -5.08 18.65
CA THR A 97 18.69 -5.14 17.18
C THR A 97 17.27 -5.10 16.66
N GLU A 98 16.33 -5.78 17.31
CA GLU A 98 14.91 -5.77 16.93
C GLU A 98 14.30 -4.38 17.15
N LEU A 99 14.51 -3.78 18.32
CA LEU A 99 14.03 -2.43 18.63
C LEU A 99 14.63 -1.37 17.70
N THR A 100 15.93 -1.49 17.38
CA THR A 100 16.59 -0.57 16.44
C THR A 100 15.97 -0.70 15.05
N THR A 101 15.74 -1.94 14.59
CA THR A 101 15.07 -2.21 13.31
C THR A 101 13.64 -1.66 13.29
N GLN A 102 12.89 -1.78 14.39
CA GLN A 102 11.55 -1.21 14.51
C GLN A 102 11.58 0.33 14.51
N LEU A 103 12.55 0.94 15.19
CA LEU A 103 12.73 2.40 15.20
C LEU A 103 13.05 2.93 13.81
N ASP A 104 13.93 2.26 13.08
CA ASP A 104 14.27 2.65 11.71
C ASP A 104 13.08 2.49 10.77
N LYS A 105 12.33 1.39 10.87
CA LYS A 105 11.07 1.20 10.13
C LYS A 105 10.09 2.33 10.42
N GLN A 106 9.81 2.63 11.69
CA GLN A 106 8.91 3.73 12.07
C GLN A 106 9.40 5.09 11.58
N ARG A 107 10.71 5.36 11.67
CA ARG A 107 11.28 6.61 11.13
C ARG A 107 11.09 6.70 9.63
N THR A 108 11.34 5.63 8.88
CA THR A 108 11.13 5.63 7.42
C THR A 108 9.65 5.85 7.07
N GLU A 109 8.73 5.20 7.79
CA GLU A 109 7.28 5.40 7.60
C GLU A 109 6.86 6.83 7.91
N LEU A 110 7.33 7.41 9.02
CA LEU A 110 7.04 8.81 9.39
C LEU A 110 7.62 9.81 8.39
N THR A 111 8.84 9.57 7.88
CA THR A 111 9.40 10.45 6.85
C THR A 111 8.61 10.35 5.55
N ALA A 112 8.13 9.17 5.18
CA ALA A 112 7.32 8.96 3.98
C ALA A 112 5.92 9.60 4.11
N THR A 113 5.29 9.53 5.29
CA THR A 113 4.02 10.24 5.51
C THR A 113 4.23 11.75 5.55
N GLN A 114 5.30 12.25 6.17
CA GLN A 114 5.61 13.66 6.20
C GLN A 114 5.90 14.23 4.79
N THR A 115 6.61 13.50 3.94
CA THR A 115 6.84 13.93 2.55
C THR A 115 5.54 13.93 1.74
N ALA A 116 4.70 12.91 1.88
CA ALA A 116 3.38 12.86 1.23
C ALA A 116 2.49 14.02 1.69
N GLN A 117 2.49 14.36 2.98
CA GLN A 117 1.75 15.51 3.52
C GLN A 117 2.26 16.84 2.98
N ARG A 118 3.57 17.03 2.83
CA ARG A 118 4.14 18.23 2.20
C ARG A 118 3.71 18.36 0.74
N GLN A 119 3.72 17.27 0.00
CA GLN A 119 3.25 17.25 -1.39
C GLN A 119 1.75 17.56 -1.48
N ALA A 120 0.93 16.98 -0.60
CA ALA A 120 -0.49 17.30 -0.50
C ALA A 120 -0.74 18.78 -0.17
N ALA A 121 0.06 19.37 0.72
CA ALA A 121 -0.04 20.80 1.06
C ALA A 121 0.32 21.70 -0.14
N GLU A 122 1.35 21.35 -0.92
CA GLU A 122 1.66 22.06 -2.18
C GLU A 122 0.53 21.93 -3.19
N VAL A 123 -0.04 20.73 -3.37
CA VAL A 123 -1.20 20.51 -4.26
C VAL A 123 -2.39 21.37 -3.83
N PHE A 124 -2.68 21.43 -2.53
CA PHE A 124 -3.72 22.30 -1.98
C PHE A 124 -3.43 23.79 -2.20
N ARG A 125 -2.16 24.19 -2.06
CA ARG A 125 -1.71 25.57 -2.37
C ARG A 125 -1.95 25.87 -3.84
N LEU A 126 -1.59 24.98 -4.75
CA LEU A 126 -1.83 25.16 -6.19
C LEU A 126 -3.31 25.35 -6.52
N MET A 127 -4.19 24.61 -5.83
CA MET A 127 -5.64 24.71 -5.98
C MET A 127 -6.23 26.03 -5.43
N THR A 128 -5.54 26.72 -4.52
CA THR A 128 -6.07 27.90 -3.81
C THR A 128 -5.42 29.22 -4.22
N THR A 129 -4.12 29.22 -4.51
CA THR A 129 -3.36 30.46 -4.76
C THR A 129 -3.29 30.85 -6.23
N LEU A 130 -3.42 29.89 -7.17
CA LEU A 130 -3.34 30.22 -8.59
C LEU A 130 -4.64 30.88 -9.08
N PRO A 131 -4.56 31.81 -10.04
CA PRO A 131 -5.74 32.45 -10.62
C PRO A 131 -6.41 31.57 -11.68
N GLY A 132 -7.74 31.62 -11.74
CA GLY A 132 -8.53 31.09 -12.85
C GLY A 132 -8.32 29.60 -13.14
N ASP A 133 -8.03 29.30 -14.41
CA ASP A 133 -7.89 27.95 -14.97
C ASP A 133 -6.57 27.26 -14.55
N GLU A 134 -5.57 28.03 -14.08
CA GLU A 134 -4.31 27.45 -13.62
C GLU A 134 -4.46 26.61 -12.34
N ARG A 135 -5.54 26.82 -11.59
CA ARG A 135 -5.90 25.99 -10.42
C ARG A 135 -6.11 24.51 -10.79
N LEU A 136 -6.39 24.22 -12.07
CA LEU A 136 -6.50 22.85 -12.57
C LEU A 136 -5.17 22.11 -12.53
N LYS A 137 -4.03 22.81 -12.56
CA LYS A 137 -2.71 22.17 -12.40
C LYS A 137 -2.61 21.44 -11.06
N GLY A 138 -3.20 22.00 -9.99
CA GLY A 138 -3.27 21.33 -8.69
C GLY A 138 -4.14 20.07 -8.73
N VAL A 139 -5.20 20.09 -9.54
CA VAL A 139 -6.08 18.93 -9.76
C VAL A 139 -5.36 17.82 -10.53
N ASP A 140 -4.51 18.17 -11.50
CA ASP A 140 -3.70 17.20 -12.25
C ASP A 140 -2.59 16.59 -11.38
N GLU A 141 -1.93 17.40 -10.55
CA GLU A 141 -0.93 16.92 -9.60
C GLU A 141 -1.55 16.03 -8.51
N LEU A 142 -2.81 16.25 -8.12
CA LEU A 142 -3.52 15.37 -7.21
C LEU A 142 -3.65 13.93 -7.74
N VAL A 143 -3.84 13.76 -9.06
CA VAL A 143 -3.94 12.43 -9.69
C VAL A 143 -2.61 11.69 -9.66
N LYS A 144 -1.49 12.41 -9.69
CA LYS A 144 -0.13 11.85 -9.64
C LYS A 144 0.31 11.53 -8.21
N LEU A 145 -0.35 12.10 -7.20
CA LEU A 145 0.01 11.93 -5.81
C LEU A 145 -0.38 10.54 -5.29
N ASP A 146 0.50 9.92 -4.50
CA ASP A 146 0.17 8.66 -3.81
C ASP A 146 -0.77 8.94 -2.62
N THR A 147 -2.08 8.92 -2.91
CA THR A 147 -3.12 9.16 -1.91
C THR A 147 -3.18 8.09 -0.82
N SER A 148 -2.48 6.94 -0.96
CA SER A 148 -2.47 5.86 0.03
C SER A 148 -1.74 6.26 1.32
N LYS A 149 -0.77 7.17 1.22
CA LYS A 149 0.03 7.67 2.35
C LYS A 149 -0.62 8.84 3.09
N LEU A 150 -1.72 9.37 2.55
CA LEU A 150 -2.47 10.47 3.14
C LEU A 150 -3.50 9.97 4.14
N THR A 151 -3.82 10.83 5.12
CA THR A 151 -4.94 10.58 6.02
C THR A 151 -6.27 10.60 5.24
N GLN A 152 -7.28 9.92 5.77
CA GLN A 152 -8.62 9.88 5.15
C GLN A 152 -9.21 11.28 4.99
N LEU A 153 -9.02 12.16 5.99
CA LEU A 153 -9.50 13.53 5.98
C LEU A 153 -8.81 14.35 4.87
N GLU A 154 -7.48 14.28 4.75
CA GLU A 154 -6.74 14.99 3.71
C GLU A 154 -7.17 14.55 2.32
N ARG A 155 -7.35 13.23 2.12
CA ARG A 155 -7.82 12.69 0.84
C ARG A 155 -9.21 13.20 0.49
N GLN A 156 -10.15 13.18 1.43
CA GLN A 156 -11.50 13.70 1.23
C GLN A 156 -11.48 15.20 0.93
N ALA A 157 -10.77 15.99 1.73
CA ALA A 157 -10.66 17.44 1.53
C ALA A 157 -10.08 17.81 0.16
N LEU A 158 -9.02 17.11 -0.29
CA LEU A 158 -8.43 17.33 -1.62
C LEU A 158 -9.38 16.91 -2.74
N THR A 159 -10.08 15.78 -2.59
CA THR A 159 -11.03 15.28 -3.59
C THR A 159 -12.22 16.24 -3.71
N ASP A 160 -12.78 16.67 -2.59
CA ASP A 160 -13.90 17.61 -2.55
C ASP A 160 -13.50 18.96 -3.14
N LYS A 161 -12.31 19.47 -2.79
CA LYS A 161 -11.80 20.72 -3.36
C LYS A 161 -11.56 20.61 -4.86
N ALA A 162 -10.98 19.51 -5.33
CA ALA A 162 -10.78 19.25 -6.75
C ALA A 162 -12.12 19.14 -7.50
N ALA A 163 -13.13 18.49 -6.90
CA ALA A 163 -14.48 18.41 -7.47
C ALA A 163 -15.14 19.79 -7.55
N GLN A 164 -15.02 20.60 -6.49
CA GLN A 164 -15.52 21.97 -6.47
C GLN A 164 -14.85 22.82 -7.55
N LEU A 165 -13.52 22.75 -7.69
CA LEU A 165 -12.79 23.51 -8.70
C LEU A 165 -13.16 23.09 -10.13
N ARG A 166 -13.31 21.79 -10.40
CA ARG A 166 -13.78 21.30 -11.70
C ARG A 166 -15.16 21.85 -12.04
N ARG A 167 -16.07 21.94 -11.05
CA ARG A 167 -17.39 22.54 -11.24
C ARG A 167 -17.30 24.05 -11.48
N GLU A 168 -16.60 24.80 -10.63
CA GLU A 168 -16.48 26.26 -10.77
C GLU A 168 -15.86 26.67 -12.12
N ILE A 169 -14.75 26.03 -12.48
CA ILE A 169 -14.04 26.33 -13.73
C ILE A 169 -14.84 25.81 -14.92
N GLY A 170 -15.48 24.64 -14.76
CA GLY A 170 -16.39 24.08 -15.73
C GLY A 170 -17.57 25.02 -16.04
N ASP A 171 -18.30 25.47 -15.03
CA ASP A 171 -19.44 26.38 -15.17
C ASP A 171 -19.00 27.68 -15.86
N SER A 172 -17.82 28.21 -15.52
CA SER A 172 -17.25 29.38 -16.20
C SER A 172 -16.97 29.10 -17.68
N ALA A 173 -16.34 27.96 -18.01
CA ALA A 173 -16.08 27.57 -19.40
C ALA A 173 -17.39 27.37 -20.18
N PHE A 174 -18.41 26.77 -19.56
CA PHE A 174 -19.71 26.58 -20.17
C PHE A 174 -20.41 27.90 -20.50
N GLU A 175 -20.42 28.86 -19.57
CA GLU A 175 -21.01 30.18 -19.80
C GLU A 175 -20.22 30.99 -20.84
N ARG A 176 -18.88 30.89 -20.87
CA ARG A 176 -18.06 31.46 -21.96
C ARG A 176 -18.39 30.83 -23.31
N GLY A 177 -18.58 29.51 -23.34
CA GLY A 177 -19.01 28.76 -24.51
C GLY A 177 -20.39 29.22 -25.03
N LYS A 178 -21.37 29.36 -24.14
CA LYS A 178 -22.70 29.90 -24.47
C LYS A 178 -22.64 31.34 -24.96
N ALA A 179 -21.79 32.17 -24.35
CA ALA A 179 -21.58 33.54 -24.82
C ALA A 179 -20.91 33.59 -26.21
N ALA A 180 -19.95 32.71 -26.50
CA ALA A 180 -19.36 32.56 -27.83
C ALA A 180 -20.40 32.09 -28.86
N PHE A 181 -21.24 31.10 -28.48
CA PHE A 181 -22.34 30.62 -29.30
C PHE A 181 -23.33 31.75 -29.66
N ARG A 182 -23.73 32.58 -28.69
CA ARG A 182 -24.60 33.75 -28.92
C ARG A 182 -23.95 34.81 -29.83
N ARG A 183 -22.62 34.92 -29.82
CA ARG A 183 -21.85 35.81 -30.69
C ARG A 183 -21.59 35.24 -32.08
N ASN A 184 -22.14 34.06 -32.39
CA ASN A 184 -21.90 33.32 -33.61
C ASN A 184 -20.44 32.88 -33.83
N ASP A 185 -19.63 32.86 -32.77
CA ASP A 185 -18.26 32.34 -32.80
C ASP A 185 -18.27 30.84 -32.44
N MET A 186 -18.55 30.02 -33.45
CA MET A 186 -18.74 28.58 -33.28
C MET A 186 -17.44 27.85 -32.94
N LYS A 187 -16.28 28.35 -33.39
CA LYS A 187 -14.98 27.76 -33.08
C LYS A 187 -14.67 27.91 -31.59
N THR A 188 -14.78 29.12 -31.07
CA THR A 188 -14.56 29.38 -29.64
C THR A 188 -15.60 28.66 -28.79
N ALA A 189 -16.86 28.57 -29.25
CA ALA A 189 -17.89 27.81 -28.57
C ALA A 189 -17.53 26.32 -28.47
N ILE A 190 -17.05 25.71 -29.56
CA ILE A 190 -16.60 24.31 -29.55
C ILE A 190 -15.48 24.12 -28.55
N ASP A 191 -14.46 24.98 -28.54
CA ASP A 191 -13.29 24.82 -27.68
C ASP A 191 -13.65 24.95 -26.19
N GLU A 192 -14.37 26.00 -25.81
CA GLU A 192 -14.77 26.22 -24.41
C GLU A 192 -15.76 25.15 -23.91
N ILE A 193 -16.74 24.77 -24.74
CA ILE A 193 -17.71 23.74 -24.35
C ILE A 193 -17.07 22.35 -24.34
N SER A 194 -16.11 22.05 -25.22
CA SER A 194 -15.36 20.79 -25.17
C SER A 194 -14.49 20.69 -23.91
N ARG A 195 -13.88 21.81 -23.48
CA ARG A 195 -13.18 21.89 -22.20
C ARG A 195 -14.11 21.59 -21.03
N PHE A 196 -15.34 22.11 -21.08
CA PHE A 196 -16.34 21.81 -20.06
C PHE A 196 -16.67 20.31 -19.99
N VAL A 197 -16.88 19.64 -21.13
CA VAL A 197 -17.11 18.18 -21.16
C VAL A 197 -15.94 17.41 -20.54
N ALA A 198 -14.70 17.84 -20.79
CA ALA A 198 -13.51 17.21 -20.23
C ALA A 198 -13.43 17.32 -18.69
N MET A 199 -14.16 18.25 -18.07
CA MET A 199 -14.22 18.41 -16.60
C MET A 199 -15.20 17.46 -15.90
N ASN A 200 -15.85 16.55 -16.63
CA ASN A 200 -16.87 15.63 -16.15
C ASN A 200 -18.04 16.34 -15.42
N PRO A 201 -18.82 17.17 -16.13
CA PRO A 201 -19.97 17.85 -15.54
C PRO A 201 -21.12 16.87 -15.23
N PRO A 202 -22.09 17.28 -14.39
CA PRO A 202 -23.29 16.50 -14.11
C PRO A 202 -24.10 16.17 -15.37
N ALA A 203 -24.90 15.10 -15.31
CA ALA A 203 -25.65 14.57 -16.45
C ALA A 203 -26.58 15.61 -17.11
N ASP A 204 -27.20 16.48 -16.32
CA ASP A 204 -28.13 17.51 -16.83
C ASP A 204 -27.40 18.55 -17.69
N GLN A 205 -26.21 19.00 -17.24
CA GLN A 205 -25.39 19.95 -18.01
C GLN A 205 -24.71 19.29 -19.22
N LEU A 206 -24.37 17.99 -19.12
CA LEU A 206 -23.87 17.21 -20.26
C LEU A 206 -24.89 17.15 -21.40
N LEU A 207 -26.17 17.03 -21.07
CA LEU A 207 -27.24 17.04 -22.06
C LEU A 207 -27.32 18.38 -22.80
N GLU A 208 -27.37 19.49 -22.06
CA GLU A 208 -27.40 20.84 -22.62
C GLU A 208 -26.15 21.11 -23.49
N THR A 209 -25.00 20.62 -23.04
CA THR A 209 -23.73 20.69 -23.77
C THR A 209 -23.78 19.94 -25.11
N SER A 210 -24.34 18.72 -25.13
CA SER A 210 -24.48 17.94 -26.36
C SER A 210 -25.34 18.66 -27.40
N PHE A 211 -26.36 19.42 -26.98
CA PHE A 211 -27.12 20.29 -27.88
C PHE A 211 -26.26 21.40 -28.48
N PHE A 212 -25.59 22.20 -27.65
CA PHE A 212 -24.77 23.33 -28.13
C PHE A 212 -23.58 22.87 -29.00
N LEU A 213 -22.88 21.81 -28.60
CA LEU A 213 -21.81 21.22 -29.41
C LEU A 213 -22.34 20.67 -30.73
N GLY A 214 -23.49 19.98 -30.70
CA GLY A 214 -24.12 19.45 -31.90
C GLY A 214 -24.42 20.53 -32.94
N ILE A 215 -24.94 21.68 -32.48
CA ILE A 215 -25.20 22.83 -33.36
C ILE A 215 -23.88 23.44 -33.84
N ALA A 216 -22.94 23.72 -32.94
CA ALA A 216 -21.68 24.38 -33.28
C ALA A 216 -20.86 23.53 -34.27
N TYR A 217 -20.80 22.22 -34.08
CA TYR A 217 -20.17 21.30 -35.03
C TYR A 217 -20.87 21.27 -36.39
N ASN A 218 -22.20 21.31 -36.42
CA ASN A 218 -22.95 21.37 -37.68
C ASN A 218 -22.64 22.68 -38.45
N MET A 219 -22.56 23.81 -37.74
CA MET A 219 -22.23 25.12 -38.33
C MET A 219 -20.78 25.19 -38.85
N GLU A 220 -19.84 24.54 -38.18
CA GLU A 220 -18.44 24.41 -38.61
C GLU A 220 -18.22 23.29 -39.64
N ARG A 221 -19.30 22.68 -40.17
CA ARG A 221 -19.27 21.55 -41.12
C ARG A 221 -18.56 20.28 -40.61
N LYS A 222 -18.38 20.17 -39.28
CA LYS A 222 -17.83 18.99 -38.61
C LYS A 222 -18.95 17.97 -38.36
N HIS A 223 -19.60 17.53 -39.44
CA HIS A 223 -20.81 16.70 -39.38
C HIS A 223 -20.59 15.35 -38.68
N GLU A 224 -19.41 14.75 -38.85
CA GLU A 224 -19.04 13.50 -38.17
C GLU A 224 -19.06 13.62 -36.63
N GLN A 225 -18.62 14.77 -36.11
CA GLN A 225 -18.61 15.04 -34.66
C GLN A 225 -19.99 15.51 -34.16
N ALA A 226 -20.79 16.13 -35.03
CA ALA A 226 -22.14 16.59 -34.70
C ALA A 226 -23.13 15.44 -34.47
N VAL A 227 -23.06 14.38 -35.29
CA VAL A 227 -23.97 13.22 -35.21
C VAL A 227 -24.08 12.64 -33.80
N PRO A 228 -22.99 12.18 -33.14
CA PRO A 228 -23.09 11.56 -31.82
C PRO A 228 -23.62 12.52 -30.74
N GLN A 229 -23.28 13.81 -30.82
CA GLN A 229 -23.74 14.81 -29.86
C GLN A 229 -25.25 15.07 -29.99
N LEU A 230 -25.74 15.25 -31.21
CA LEU A 230 -27.16 15.46 -31.47
C LEU A 230 -27.99 14.22 -31.17
N THR A 231 -27.49 13.02 -31.51
CA THR A 231 -28.15 11.74 -31.16
C THR A 231 -28.32 11.62 -29.64
N ARG A 232 -27.25 11.86 -28.87
CA ARG A 232 -27.31 11.81 -27.40
C ARG A 232 -28.37 12.76 -26.85
N TYR A 233 -28.49 13.96 -27.40
CA TYR A 233 -29.49 14.93 -26.97
C TYR A 233 -30.93 14.45 -27.22
N ILE A 234 -31.20 13.92 -28.42
CA ILE A 234 -32.53 13.44 -28.81
C ILE A 234 -32.95 12.20 -28.03
N GLU A 235 -32.00 11.31 -27.72
CA GLU A 235 -32.27 10.08 -26.95
C GLU A 235 -32.51 10.36 -25.47
N SER A 236 -31.77 11.32 -24.91
CA SER A 236 -31.81 11.61 -23.47
C SER A 236 -33.03 12.45 -23.06
N ASP A 237 -33.50 13.37 -23.91
CA ASP A 237 -34.69 14.18 -23.61
C ASP A 237 -35.71 14.18 -24.76
N ARG A 238 -36.74 13.35 -24.62
CA ARG A 238 -37.85 13.23 -25.56
C ARG A 238 -38.81 14.42 -25.55
N LYS A 239 -38.80 15.26 -24.50
CA LYS A 239 -39.73 16.39 -24.31
C LYS A 239 -39.05 17.76 -24.44
N ALA A 240 -37.76 17.80 -24.73
CA ALA A 240 -37.04 19.05 -24.93
C ALA A 240 -37.71 19.92 -26.00
N LYS A 241 -37.94 21.20 -25.68
CA LYS A 241 -38.51 22.18 -26.62
C LYS A 241 -37.72 22.28 -27.94
N ASN A 242 -36.40 22.09 -27.86
CA ASN A 242 -35.50 22.21 -29.01
C ASN A 242 -35.20 20.86 -29.68
N ARG A 243 -35.92 19.78 -29.34
CA ARG A 243 -35.70 18.44 -29.89
C ARG A 243 -35.92 18.43 -31.40
N ASP A 244 -36.97 19.07 -31.88
CA ASP A 244 -37.31 19.14 -33.30
C ASP A 244 -36.19 19.82 -34.09
N TYR A 245 -35.63 20.91 -33.57
CA TYR A 245 -34.48 21.59 -34.15
C TYR A 245 -33.25 20.69 -34.19
N ALA A 246 -32.96 19.98 -33.09
CA ALA A 246 -31.84 19.03 -33.04
C ALA A 246 -32.01 17.86 -34.03
N MET A 247 -33.23 17.35 -34.19
CA MET A 247 -33.55 16.30 -35.17
C MET A 247 -33.34 16.78 -36.61
N LEU A 248 -33.70 18.02 -36.90
CA LEU A 248 -33.46 18.64 -38.20
C LEU A 248 -31.95 18.75 -38.51
N LEU A 249 -31.17 19.22 -37.52
CA LEU A 249 -29.71 19.33 -37.65
C LEU A 249 -29.02 17.96 -37.73
N LEU A 250 -29.54 16.96 -37.00
CA LEU A 250 -29.03 15.60 -37.08
C LEU A 250 -29.27 15.02 -38.48
N ALA A 251 -30.48 15.19 -39.02
CA ALA A 251 -30.79 14.78 -40.39
C ALA A 251 -29.88 15.46 -41.42
N GLN A 252 -29.55 16.74 -41.22
CA GLN A 252 -28.56 17.44 -42.05
C GLN A 252 -27.18 16.79 -41.94
N SER A 253 -26.67 16.59 -40.72
CA SER A 253 -25.35 15.97 -40.52
C SER A 253 -25.29 14.55 -41.08
N LEU A 254 -26.37 13.77 -40.97
CA LEU A 254 -26.47 12.42 -41.55
C LEU A 254 -26.47 12.44 -43.08
N GLN A 255 -27.14 13.43 -43.70
CA GLN A 255 -27.11 13.62 -45.15
C GLN A 255 -25.68 13.93 -45.64
N GLU A 256 -24.97 14.84 -44.97
CA GLU A 256 -23.60 15.23 -45.32
C GLU A 256 -22.58 14.11 -45.07
N THR A 257 -22.83 13.24 -44.08
CA THR A 257 -22.01 12.05 -43.80
C THR A 257 -22.41 10.82 -44.65
N ASN A 258 -23.23 11.02 -45.69
CA ASN A 258 -23.71 9.98 -46.60
C ASN A 258 -24.50 8.83 -45.92
N GLN A 259 -25.06 9.06 -44.73
CA GLN A 259 -25.94 8.13 -44.01
C GLN A 259 -27.40 8.43 -44.36
N LEU A 260 -27.72 8.33 -45.66
CA LEU A 260 -29.00 8.78 -46.20
C LEU A 260 -30.18 8.03 -45.57
N GLU A 261 -30.08 6.72 -45.36
CA GLU A 261 -31.15 5.87 -44.80
C GLU A 261 -31.56 6.35 -43.41
N LYS A 262 -30.56 6.60 -42.56
CA LYS A 262 -30.78 7.14 -41.22
C LYS A 262 -31.33 8.56 -41.29
N ALA A 263 -30.85 9.39 -42.21
CA ALA A 263 -31.36 10.74 -42.40
C ALA A 263 -32.86 10.72 -42.77
N ALA A 264 -33.27 9.87 -43.72
CA ALA A 264 -34.67 9.73 -44.11
C ALA A 264 -35.55 9.23 -42.95
N GLN A 265 -35.06 8.26 -42.17
CA GLN A 265 -35.76 7.76 -41.00
C GLN A 265 -35.94 8.87 -39.95
N MET A 266 -34.88 9.58 -39.58
CA MET A 266 -34.93 10.67 -38.60
C MET A 266 -35.91 11.78 -39.00
N VAL A 267 -35.97 12.12 -40.28
CA VAL A 267 -36.89 13.13 -40.80
C VAL A 267 -38.34 12.63 -40.79
N ASN A 268 -38.60 11.39 -41.15
CA ASN A 268 -39.94 10.79 -41.05
C ASN A 268 -40.40 10.73 -39.58
N ASP A 269 -39.49 10.36 -38.67
CA ASP A 269 -39.76 10.34 -37.24
C ASP A 269 -40.09 11.74 -36.73
N GLY A 270 -39.37 12.78 -37.19
CA GLY A 270 -39.68 14.17 -36.86
C GLY A 270 -41.08 14.61 -37.32
N VAL A 271 -41.47 14.25 -38.55
CA VAL A 271 -42.80 14.59 -39.09
C VAL A 271 -43.94 13.86 -38.38
N THR A 272 -43.72 12.60 -37.99
CA THR A 272 -44.74 11.76 -37.35
C THR A 272 -44.87 12.01 -35.85
N GLN A 273 -43.75 12.17 -35.14
CA GLN A 273 -43.72 12.39 -33.70
C GLN A 273 -44.02 13.85 -33.33
N HIS A 274 -43.72 14.81 -34.21
CA HIS A 274 -43.86 16.25 -33.93
C HIS A 274 -44.66 17.01 -35.00
N PRO A 275 -45.93 16.63 -35.27
CA PRO A 275 -46.73 17.20 -36.36
C PRO A 275 -47.06 18.68 -36.19
N ALA A 276 -46.98 19.22 -34.96
CA ALA A 276 -47.19 20.63 -34.64
C ALA A 276 -45.91 21.47 -34.65
N SER A 277 -44.76 20.90 -35.05
CA SER A 277 -43.48 21.59 -35.05
C SER A 277 -43.43 22.71 -36.10
N GLU A 278 -42.77 23.82 -35.77
CA GLU A 278 -42.49 24.90 -36.73
C GLU A 278 -41.55 24.45 -37.87
N TYR A 279 -40.80 23.37 -37.65
CA TYR A 279 -39.81 22.85 -38.60
C TYR A 279 -40.37 21.83 -39.60
N ILE A 280 -41.69 21.53 -39.57
CA ILE A 280 -42.33 20.57 -40.49
C ILE A 280 -42.04 20.86 -41.98
N PRO A 281 -42.11 22.12 -42.48
CA PRO A 281 -41.77 22.40 -43.88
C PRO A 281 -40.33 22.02 -44.22
N GLN A 282 -39.41 22.23 -43.29
CA GLN A 282 -37.98 21.95 -43.46
C GLN A 282 -37.70 20.45 -43.43
N PHE A 283 -38.38 19.71 -42.55
CA PHE A 283 -38.36 18.24 -42.56
C PHE A 283 -38.85 17.68 -43.91
N ARG A 284 -40.01 18.13 -44.41
CA ARG A 284 -40.54 17.65 -45.71
C ARG A 284 -39.60 17.97 -46.87
N GLY A 285 -39.03 19.18 -46.89
CA GLY A 285 -38.04 19.59 -47.89
C GLY A 285 -36.81 18.69 -47.88
N ARG A 286 -36.24 18.42 -46.69
CA ARG A 286 -35.10 17.52 -46.55
C ARG A 286 -35.43 16.08 -46.93
N LEU A 287 -36.60 15.57 -46.56
CA LEU A 287 -37.03 14.22 -46.95
C LEU A 287 -37.05 14.06 -48.47
N ALA A 288 -37.57 15.06 -49.19
CA ALA A 288 -37.59 15.05 -50.65
C ALA A 288 -36.16 15.07 -51.24
N THR A 289 -35.26 15.88 -50.66
CA THR A 289 -33.84 15.92 -51.06
C THR A 289 -33.14 14.59 -50.79
N VAL A 290 -33.27 14.02 -49.60
CA VAL A 290 -32.65 12.73 -49.23
C VAL A 290 -33.18 11.60 -50.12
N ARG A 291 -34.50 11.55 -50.38
CA ARG A 291 -35.08 10.55 -51.30
C ARG A 291 -34.53 10.68 -52.73
N ARG A 292 -34.33 11.90 -53.21
CA ARG A 292 -33.71 12.16 -54.52
C ARG A 292 -32.25 11.71 -54.56
N LEU A 293 -31.49 11.95 -53.49
CA LEU A 293 -30.11 11.50 -53.37
C LEU A 293 -30.01 9.96 -53.31
N MET A 294 -30.92 9.30 -52.57
CA MET A 294 -31.03 7.84 -52.51
C MET A 294 -31.43 7.20 -53.83
N SER A 295 -32.36 7.82 -54.57
CA SER A 295 -32.80 7.32 -55.88
C SER A 295 -31.74 7.53 -56.98
N GLY A 296 -30.48 7.80 -56.61
CA GLY A 296 -29.36 7.95 -57.52
C GLY A 296 -29.42 9.23 -58.34
N GLY A 297 -29.85 10.35 -57.74
CA GLY A 297 -30.03 11.64 -58.40
C GLY A 297 -28.77 12.21 -59.08
N THR A 298 -28.41 11.64 -60.22
CA THR A 298 -27.91 12.36 -61.39
C THR A 298 -29.06 13.22 -61.92
N ALA A 299 -29.20 14.42 -61.37
CA ALA A 299 -29.66 15.53 -62.19
C ALA A 299 -28.37 16.15 -62.75
N ALA A 300 -28.02 15.90 -64.02
CA ALA A 300 -28.44 16.81 -65.08
C ALA A 300 -28.48 18.23 -64.53
N ALA A 301 -27.37 18.95 -64.76
CA ALA A 301 -27.33 20.39 -64.68
C ALA A 301 -28.63 20.95 -65.30
N PRO A 302 -29.25 21.99 -64.73
CA PRO A 302 -30.26 22.71 -65.47
C PRO A 302 -29.62 23.13 -66.80
N ALA A 303 -30.14 22.58 -67.90
CA ALA A 303 -29.79 23.02 -69.23
C ALA A 303 -29.94 24.55 -69.27
N PRO A 304 -28.99 25.28 -69.88
CA PRO A 304 -29.07 26.73 -69.95
C PRO A 304 -30.33 27.09 -70.74
N ALA A 305 -31.34 27.58 -70.01
CA ALA A 305 -32.48 28.22 -70.64
C ALA A 305 -31.94 29.40 -71.44
N ALA A 306 -32.26 29.36 -72.73
CA ALA A 306 -31.91 30.35 -73.71
C ALA A 306 -32.13 31.78 -73.20
N VAL A 307 -31.15 32.62 -73.48
CA VAL A 307 -31.21 34.06 -73.39
C VAL A 307 -32.35 34.57 -74.29
N PRO A 308 -33.20 35.47 -73.80
CA PRO A 308 -33.60 36.63 -74.58
C PRO A 308 -33.02 37.87 -73.92
N ALA A 309 -32.29 38.62 -74.72
CA ALA A 309 -31.77 39.93 -74.36
C ALA A 309 -32.91 40.90 -74.04
N GLY A 310 -32.67 41.77 -73.07
CA GLY A 310 -33.35 43.07 -72.97
C GLY A 310 -33.94 43.37 -71.60
N GLY A 311 -33.47 44.45 -70.98
CA GLY A 311 -34.24 45.16 -69.96
C GLY A 311 -33.50 45.43 -68.66
N THR A 312 -32.72 46.51 -68.68
CA THR A 312 -32.32 47.32 -67.52
C THR A 312 -33.37 47.42 -66.41
N ALA A 313 -33.00 47.14 -65.16
CA ALA A 313 -33.35 47.93 -63.98
C ALA A 313 -32.77 47.29 -62.71
N ALA A 314 -31.79 47.96 -62.11
CA ALA A 314 -31.35 47.69 -60.74
C ALA A 314 -32.42 48.22 -59.76
N PRO A 315 -32.72 47.48 -58.68
CA PRO A 315 -33.20 48.09 -57.45
C PRO A 315 -32.14 47.97 -56.35
N ALA A 316 -31.91 49.11 -55.71
CA ALA A 316 -30.99 49.34 -54.61
C ALA A 316 -31.32 48.50 -53.35
N PRO A 317 -30.32 48.16 -52.51
CA PRO A 317 -30.56 47.63 -51.18
C PRO A 317 -30.95 48.77 -50.22
N ALA A 318 -32.20 48.75 -49.78
CA ALA A 318 -32.67 49.56 -48.66
C ALA A 318 -32.65 48.73 -47.36
N ALA A 319 -32.19 49.39 -46.29
CA ALA A 319 -32.50 49.19 -44.87
C ALA A 319 -31.31 48.80 -43.98
N GLN A 320 -30.62 49.85 -43.51
CA GLN A 320 -29.90 49.85 -42.24
C GLN A 320 -30.89 49.80 -41.06
N PRO A 321 -30.60 49.09 -39.96
CA PRO A 321 -31.32 49.27 -38.70
C PRO A 321 -30.79 50.50 -37.93
N ALA A 322 -31.74 51.19 -37.30
CA ALA A 322 -31.58 52.43 -36.56
C ALA A 322 -30.55 52.38 -35.41
N ALA A 323 -29.77 53.45 -35.31
CA ALA A 323 -28.90 53.76 -34.19
C ALA A 323 -29.73 54.18 -32.95
N ALA A 324 -29.37 53.64 -31.78
CA ALA A 324 -29.83 54.10 -30.47
C ALA A 324 -29.01 55.34 -30.01
N PRO A 325 -29.59 56.27 -29.24
CA PRO A 325 -28.91 57.48 -28.81
C PRO A 325 -27.98 57.24 -27.61
N ALA A 326 -26.80 57.85 -27.64
CA ALA A 326 -25.85 57.91 -26.54
C ALA A 326 -26.29 58.92 -25.45
N PRO A 327 -25.93 58.72 -24.17
CA PRO A 327 -26.22 59.65 -23.08
C PRO A 327 -25.26 60.85 -23.06
N ALA A 328 -25.79 61.99 -22.60
CA ALA A 328 -25.10 63.29 -22.48
C ALA A 328 -23.99 63.30 -21.41
N PRO A 329 -22.94 64.12 -21.56
CA PRO A 329 -21.92 64.33 -20.53
C PRO A 329 -22.42 65.32 -19.47
N ALA A 330 -22.24 64.94 -18.20
CA ALA A 330 -22.40 65.82 -17.05
C ALA A 330 -21.26 66.85 -16.99
N GLN A 331 -21.61 68.10 -16.70
CA GLN A 331 -20.75 69.10 -16.07
C GLN A 331 -21.04 69.09 -14.57
#